data_AF-A0A0F8CUB6-F1
#
_entry.id   AF-A0A0F8CUB6-F1
#
_cell.length_a   1.000
_cell.length_b   1.000
_cell.length_c   1.000
_cell.angle_alpha   90.00
_cell.angle_beta   90.00
_cell.angle_gamma   90.00
#
_symmetry.space_group_name_H-M   'P 1'
#
loop_
_entity.id
_entity.type
_entity.pdbx_description
1 polymer ?
#
loop_
_entity_poly.entity_id
_entity_poly.type
_entity_poly.pdbx_seq_one_letter_code
_entity_poly.pdbx_strand_id
1 'polypeptide(L)'
;MSFPGLSATEQRQLEERLNGFQMKQMMGTDIPANPRPALPPNQFFTTMVENCFTACVNDFNSKALSSRENGCITRCVMKTYTAQNRISDRFQEINQTQLSNMQQQ
;
A
#
# COMPACT_ATOMS: atom_id res chain seq x y z
N MET A 1 0.94 -26.18 7.05
CA MET A 1 2.38 -26.08 7.40
C MET A 1 2.49 -25.94 8.91
N SER A 2 2.93 -26.98 9.62
CA SER A 2 3.02 -26.95 11.09
C SER A 2 4.36 -26.37 11.51
N PHE A 3 4.35 -25.21 12.18
CA PHE A 3 5.56 -24.53 12.64
C PHE A 3 6.07 -25.22 13.92
N PRO A 4 7.28 -25.80 13.92
CA PRO A 4 7.82 -26.50 15.09
C PRO A 4 8.16 -25.48 16.18
N GLY A 5 7.44 -25.52 17.30
CA GLY A 5 7.73 -24.68 18.48
C GLY A 5 6.53 -24.06 19.21
N LEU A 6 5.31 -24.19 18.69
CA LEU A 6 4.10 -23.66 19.33
C LEU A 6 3.18 -24.78 19.83
N SER A 7 2.52 -24.57 20.98
CA SER A 7 1.47 -25.49 21.44
C SER A 7 0.27 -25.48 20.50
N ALA A 8 -0.49 -26.57 20.43
CA ALA A 8 -1.65 -26.70 19.54
C ALA A 8 -2.70 -25.58 19.73
N THR A 9 -2.77 -24.99 20.93
CA THR A 9 -3.61 -23.84 21.25
C THR A 9 -3.07 -22.53 20.71
N GLU A 10 -1.74 -22.33 20.74
CA GLU A 10 -1.10 -21.12 20.20
C GLU A 10 -1.10 -21.12 18.67
N GLN A 11 -0.97 -22.30 18.04
CA GLN A 11 -1.08 -22.44 16.59
C GLN A 11 -2.48 -22.03 16.10
N ARG A 12 -3.55 -22.43 16.81
CA ARG A 12 -4.93 -21.99 16.50
C ARG A 12 -5.11 -20.48 16.67
N GLN A 13 -4.61 -19.89 17.75
CA GLN A 13 -4.69 -18.44 17.97
C GLN A 13 -3.88 -17.65 16.94
N LEU A 14 -2.73 -18.18 16.50
CA LEU A 14 -1.91 -17.57 15.46
C LEU A 14 -2.61 -17.65 14.10
N GLU A 15 -3.19 -18.78 13.73
CA GLU A 15 -4.00 -18.93 12.51
C GLU A 15 -5.22 -17.99 12.52
N GLU A 16 -5.92 -17.86 13.65
CA GLU A 16 -7.04 -16.91 13.79
C GLU A 16 -6.57 -15.45 13.59
N ARG A 17 -5.40 -15.08 14.13
CA ARG A 17 -4.83 -13.73 13.96
C ARG A 17 -4.31 -13.50 12.55
N LEU A 18 -3.70 -14.50 11.92
CA LEU A 18 -3.25 -14.46 10.54
C LEU A 18 -4.45 -14.32 9.60
N ASN A 19 -5.49 -15.15 9.77
CA ASN A 19 -6.73 -15.09 9.01
C ASN A 19 -7.44 -13.74 9.21
N GLY A 20 -7.47 -13.22 10.45
CA GLY A 20 -8.07 -11.93 10.78
C GLY A 20 -7.34 -10.74 10.16
N PHE A 21 -6.00 -10.77 10.10
CA PHE A 21 -5.19 -9.74 9.44
C PHE A 21 -5.26 -9.84 7.90
N GLN A 22 -5.39 -11.05 7.36
CA GLN A 22 -5.49 -11.31 5.93
C GLN A 22 -6.85 -10.88 5.38
N MET A 23 -7.97 -11.24 6.04
CA MET A 23 -9.32 -10.82 5.65
C MET A 23 -9.48 -9.30 5.65
N LYS A 24 -8.93 -8.62 6.65
CA LYS A 24 -9.01 -7.14 6.77
C LYS A 24 -8.24 -6.40 5.69
N GLN A 25 -7.23 -7.03 5.10
CA GLN A 25 -6.48 -6.47 3.96
C GLN A 25 -7.07 -6.86 2.61
N MET A 26 -7.74 -8.01 2.51
CA MET A 26 -8.41 -8.45 1.28
C MET A 26 -9.77 -7.75 1.05
N MET A 27 -10.48 -7.35 2.11
CA MET A 27 -11.68 -6.52 1.99
C MET A 27 -11.28 -5.05 1.81
N GLY A 28 -10.75 -4.74 0.62
CA GLY A 28 -10.66 -3.37 0.15
C GLY A 28 -12.05 -2.75 0.05
N THR A 29 -12.13 -1.49 0.47
CA THR A 29 -13.26 -0.55 0.39
C THR A 29 -14.40 -0.73 1.40
N ASP A 30 -14.20 -0.15 2.59
CA ASP A 30 -15.24 0.71 3.14
C ASP A 30 -14.64 2.11 3.30
N ILE A 31 -15.14 3.04 2.48
CA ILE A 31 -15.15 4.46 2.79
C ILE A 31 -16.21 4.61 3.89
N PRO A 32 -15.88 4.77 5.19
CA PRO A 32 -16.92 5.10 6.15
C PRO A 32 -17.40 6.53 5.85
N ALA A 33 -18.71 6.68 5.64
CA ALA A 33 -19.42 7.94 5.45
C ALA A 33 -19.46 8.80 6.73
N ASN A 34 -18.32 9.03 7.39
CA ASN A 34 -18.15 9.99 8.48
C ASN A 34 -16.70 10.54 8.52
N PRO A 35 -16.45 11.83 8.20
CA PRO A 35 -15.10 12.32 8.04
C PRO A 35 -14.60 13.00 9.32
N ARG A 36 -14.34 12.24 10.40
CA ARG A 36 -13.20 12.53 11.29
C ARG A 36 -12.58 11.25 11.85
N PRO A 37 -11.77 10.54 11.07
CA PRO A 37 -10.77 9.66 11.64
C PRO A 37 -9.51 10.48 11.94
N ALA A 38 -8.88 10.24 13.09
CA ALA A 38 -7.46 10.51 13.22
C ALA A 38 -6.78 9.72 12.10
N LEU A 39 -6.37 10.42 11.04
CA LEU A 39 -5.67 9.80 9.94
C LEU A 39 -4.40 9.16 10.53
N PRO A 40 -4.17 7.84 10.40
CA PRO A 40 -2.80 7.37 10.40
C PRO A 40 -2.06 8.21 9.33
N PRO A 41 -0.79 8.60 9.54
CA PRO A 41 -0.03 9.24 8.48
C PRO A 41 -0.20 8.36 7.25
N ASN A 42 -0.81 8.90 6.21
CA ASN A 42 -0.98 8.20 4.95
C ASN A 42 0.42 8.02 4.39
N GLN A 43 1.10 6.94 4.79
CA GLN A 43 2.49 6.66 4.44
C GLN A 43 2.72 6.84 2.94
N PHE A 44 1.69 6.50 2.15
CA PHE A 44 1.60 6.76 0.72
C PHE A 44 1.87 8.23 0.31
N PHE A 45 1.22 9.20 0.94
CA PHE A 45 1.37 10.61 0.60
C PHE A 45 2.76 11.12 0.96
N THR A 46 3.28 10.78 2.14
CA THR A 46 4.65 11.13 2.54
C THR A 46 5.65 10.62 1.52
N THR A 47 5.60 9.33 1.20
CA THR A 47 6.48 8.71 0.20
C THR A 47 6.26 9.29 -1.20
N MET A 48 5.02 9.61 -1.58
CA MET A 48 4.72 10.23 -2.88
C MET A 48 5.35 11.63 -2.98
N VAL A 49 5.22 12.45 -1.94
CA VAL A 49 5.78 13.80 -1.92
C VAL A 49 7.30 13.74 -1.98
N GLU A 50 7.93 12.87 -1.18
CA GLU A 50 9.40 12.67 -1.19
C GLU A 50 9.92 12.24 -2.56
N ASN A 51 9.24 11.27 -3.20
CA ASN A 51 9.63 10.76 -4.51
C ASN A 51 9.45 11.83 -5.60
N CYS A 52 8.32 12.54 -5.60
CA CYS A 52 8.08 13.58 -6.59
C CYS A 52 8.98 14.80 -6.40
N PHE A 53 9.31 15.15 -5.16
CA PHE A 53 10.28 16.21 -4.88
C PHE A 53 11.66 15.83 -5.42
N THR A 54 12.17 14.66 -5.05
CA THR A 54 13.49 14.17 -5.50
C THR A 54 13.59 14.02 -7.02
N ALA A 55 12.50 13.64 -7.67
CA ALA A 55 12.48 13.43 -9.12
C ALA A 55 12.30 14.72 -9.95
N CYS A 56 11.56 15.70 -9.43
CA CYS A 56 11.13 16.86 -10.21
C CYS A 56 11.77 18.17 -9.79
N VAL A 57 12.15 18.36 -8.53
CA VAL A 57 12.73 19.61 -8.02
C VAL A 57 14.25 19.49 -8.05
N ASN A 58 14.86 20.14 -9.04
CA ASN A 58 16.30 20.07 -9.28
C ASN A 58 16.97 21.44 -9.39
N ASP A 59 16.19 22.53 -9.38
CA ASP A 59 16.71 23.90 -9.41
C ASP A 59 16.44 24.59 -8.06
N PHE A 60 17.52 25.02 -7.39
CA PHE A 60 17.46 25.65 -6.07
C PHE A 60 17.77 27.15 -6.13
N ASN A 61 17.70 27.78 -7.31
CA ASN A 61 17.98 29.21 -7.47
C ASN A 61 16.81 30.13 -7.01
N SER A 62 15.64 29.56 -6.69
CA SER A 62 14.50 30.35 -6.25
C SER A 62 13.66 29.64 -5.19
N LYS A 63 12.89 30.42 -4.40
CA LYS A 63 11.96 29.88 -3.40
C LYS A 63 10.62 29.42 -4.01
N ALA A 64 10.45 29.59 -5.33
CA ALA A 64 9.24 29.23 -6.05
C ALA A 64 9.53 28.13 -7.08
N LEU A 65 8.57 27.26 -7.30
CA LEU A 65 8.69 26.24 -8.34
C LEU A 65 8.58 26.88 -9.72
N SER A 66 9.49 26.49 -10.62
CA SER A 66 9.40 26.87 -12.02
C SER A 66 8.19 26.22 -12.71
N SER A 67 7.77 26.75 -13.86
CA SER A 67 6.69 26.13 -14.65
C SER A 67 7.02 24.69 -15.07
N ARG A 68 8.31 24.40 -15.32
CA ARG A 68 8.79 23.06 -15.68
C ARG A 68 8.63 22.07 -14.53
N GLU A 69 9.01 22.46 -13.31
CA GLU A 69 8.91 21.64 -12.11
C GLU A 69 7.44 21.40 -11.75
N ASN A 70 6.60 22.42 -11.80
CA ASN A 70 5.15 22.27 -11.61
C ASN A 70 4.56 21.24 -12.58
N GLY A 71 4.88 21.34 -13.88
CA GLY A 71 4.43 20.36 -14.87
C GLY A 71 4.96 18.94 -14.61
N CYS A 72 6.19 18.81 -14.09
CA CYS A 72 6.75 17.51 -13.69
C CYS A 72 6.00 16.92 -12.50
N ILE A 73 5.77 17.71 -11.44
CA ILE A 73 5.07 17.28 -10.23
C ILE A 73 3.66 16.78 -10.54
N THR A 74 2.89 17.51 -11.37
CA THR A 74 1.55 17.07 -11.79
C THR A 74 1.59 15.68 -12.45
N ARG A 75 2.54 15.46 -13.36
CA ARG A 75 2.71 14.15 -14.02
C ARG A 75 3.19 13.07 -13.05
N CYS A 76 4.09 13.41 -12.13
CA CYS A 76 4.60 12.49 -11.11
C CYS A 76 3.48 11.98 -10.21
N VAL A 77 2.63 12.87 -9.70
CA VAL A 77 1.51 12.51 -8.83
C VAL A 77 0.53 11.58 -9.56
N MET A 78 0.12 11.93 -10.78
CA MET A 78 -0.77 11.09 -11.60
C MET A 78 -0.16 9.72 -11.89
N LYS A 79 1.13 9.67 -12.20
CA LYS A 79 1.87 8.43 -12.43
C LYS A 79 1.91 7.55 -11.18
N THR A 80 2.21 8.13 -10.03
CA THR A 80 2.28 7.40 -8.76
C THR A 80 0.91 6.84 -8.38
N TYR A 81 -0.16 7.63 -8.53
CA TYR A 81 -1.51 7.17 -8.23
C TYR A 81 -1.96 6.00 -9.12
N THR A 82 -1.79 6.14 -10.44
CA THR A 82 -2.13 5.07 -11.39
C THR A 82 -1.26 3.83 -11.21
N ALA A 83 0.02 4.00 -10.87
CA ALA A 83 0.92 2.90 -10.55
C ALA A 83 0.46 2.13 -9.30
N GLN A 84 0.11 2.83 -8.22
CA GLN A 84 -0.38 2.15 -7.01
C GLN A 84 -1.65 1.36 -7.27
N ASN A 85 -2.62 1.91 -8.00
CA ASN A 85 -3.84 1.18 -8.34
C ASN A 85 -3.53 -0.09 -9.13
N ARG A 86 -2.67 0.01 -10.14
CA ARG A 86 -2.29 -1.15 -10.95
C ARG A 86 -1.53 -2.20 -10.16
N ILE A 87 -0.64 -1.78 -9.25
CA ILE A 87 0.08 -2.69 -8.35
C ILE A 87 -0.91 -3.40 -7.43
N SER A 88 -1.88 -2.69 -6.86
CA SER A 88 -2.94 -3.29 -6.04
C SER A 88 -3.72 -4.36 -6.80
N ASP A 89 -4.14 -4.11 -8.04
CA ASP A 89 -4.86 -5.08 -8.85
C ASP A 89 -4.03 -6.35 -9.11
N ARG A 90 -2.77 -6.18 -9.51
CA ARG A 90 -1.87 -7.33 -9.77
C ARG A 90 -1.54 -8.10 -8.49
N PHE A 91 -1.39 -7.40 -7.37
CA PHE A 91 -1.07 -8.03 -6.10
C PHE A 91 -2.19 -8.96 -5.63
N GLN A 92 -3.45 -8.57 -5.82
CA GLN A 92 -4.60 -9.42 -5.50
C GLN A 92 -4.62 -10.72 -6.33
N GLU A 93 -4.36 -10.61 -7.64
CA GLU A 93 -4.29 -11.78 -8.53
C GLU A 93 -3.18 -12.76 -8.13
N ILE A 94 -1.99 -12.25 -7.82
CA ILE A 94 -0.84 -13.07 -7.43
C ILE A 94 -1.11 -13.74 -6.08
N ASN A 95 -1.67 -13.00 -5.11
CA ASN A 95 -1.96 -13.54 -3.79
C ASN A 95 -2.99 -14.68 -3.87
N GLN A 96 -4.05 -14.50 -4.67
CA GLN A 96 -5.05 -15.55 -4.87
C GLN A 96 -4.46 -16.79 -5.56
N THR A 97 -3.57 -16.60 -6.53
CA THR A 97 -2.85 -17.70 -7.20
C THR A 97 -1.90 -18.43 -6.24
N GLN A 98 -1.20 -17.70 -5.38
CA GLN A 98 -0.31 -18.31 -4.38
C GLN A 98 -1.09 -19.12 -3.35
N LEU A 99 -2.24 -18.61 -2.91
CA LEU A 99 -3.16 -19.33 -2.02
C LEU A 99 -3.67 -20.64 -2.66
N SER A 100 -4.07 -20.62 -3.94
CA SER A 100 -4.48 -21.85 -4.63
C SER A 100 -3.33 -22.86 -4.79
N ASN A 101 -2.11 -22.38 -5.03
CA ASN A 101 -0.94 -23.25 -5.17
C ASN A 101 -0.55 -23.88 -3.82
N MET A 102 -0.81 -23.22 -2.69
CA MET A 102 -0.58 -23.79 -1.36
C MET A 102 -1.61 -24.86 -0.96
N GLN A 103 -2.81 -24.88 -1.56
CA GLN A 103 -3.83 -25.90 -1.27
C GLN A 103 -3.60 -27.22 -2.02
N GLN A 104 -2.77 -27.20 -3.08
CA GLN A 104 -2.45 -28.38 -3.88
C GLN A 104 -1.25 -29.18 -3.34
N GLN A 105 -0.70 -28.78 -2.18
CA GLN A 105 0.41 -29.44 -1.50
C GLN A 105 -0.03 -29.88 -0.10
#